data_AF-A0A8H7G5I4-F1
#
_entry.id   AF-A0A8H7G5I4-F1
#
_cell.length_a   1.000
_cell.length_b   1.000
_cell.length_c   1.000
_cell.angle_alpha   90.00
_cell.angle_beta   90.00
_cell.angle_gamma   90.00
#
_symmetry.space_group_name_H-M   'P 1'
#
loop_
_entity.id
_entity.type
_entity.pdbx_description
1 polymer ?
#
loop_
_entity_poly.entity_id
_entity_poly.type
_entity_poly.pdbx_seq_one_letter_code
_entity_poly.pdbx_strand_id
1 'polypeptide(L)'
;MRPGDTLELLFQFMYPPKQPDLKKIEFKQLADLAEAAEKYQVYAAMGVCNMCMSEAYLEHSLEVMIYGMRHGYADIVDKAEKKALEVSPTLAFECLTPQIYIAWTRYYAQWQDLIGSFHRFLKTIPIHYRHDRFGSHHLWYTSIVSQLDTPASLLKLDDIFRVAAAYSINGHSATPCTMCQNSMISWRKNEMEPAIRGMRTLSSFL
;
A
#
# COMPACT_ATOMS: atom_id res chain seq x y z
N MET A 1 -8.84 24.56 -2.99
CA MET A 1 -10.08 25.09 -3.57
C MET A 1 -10.67 26.09 -2.58
N ARG A 2 -11.41 27.11 -3.01
CA ARG A 2 -12.15 27.94 -2.04
C ARG A 2 -13.42 27.18 -1.65
N PRO A 3 -13.90 27.26 -0.40
CA PRO A 3 -15.11 26.56 0.03
C PRO A 3 -16.36 26.84 -0.83
N GLY A 4 -16.43 28.03 -1.46
CA GLY A 4 -17.51 28.39 -2.36
C GLY A 4 -17.59 27.53 -3.62
N ASP A 5 -16.45 27.17 -4.21
CA ASP A 5 -16.40 26.41 -5.47
C ASP A 5 -16.91 24.98 -5.26
N THR A 6 -16.64 24.38 -4.09
CA THR A 6 -17.11 23.03 -3.73
C THR A 6 -18.62 23.00 -3.54
N LEU A 7 -19.19 24.02 -2.88
CA LEU A 7 -20.63 24.12 -2.68
C LEU A 7 -21.37 24.38 -3.99
N GLU A 8 -20.78 25.15 -4.91
CA GLU A 8 -21.34 25.36 -6.24
C GLU A 8 -21.43 24.05 -7.02
N LEU A 9 -20.36 23.23 -7.02
CA LEU A 9 -20.40 21.89 -7.62
C LEU A 9 -21.44 20.99 -6.95
N LEU A 10 -21.55 21.03 -5.62
CA LEU A 10 -22.55 20.26 -4.89
C LEU A 10 -23.98 20.67 -5.27
N PHE A 11 -24.24 21.97 -5.40
CA PHE A 11 -25.54 22.48 -5.84
C PHE A 11 -25.88 22.06 -7.27
N GLN A 12 -24.91 21.91 -8.16
CA GLN A 12 -25.16 21.38 -9.51
C GLN A 12 -25.73 19.94 -9.49
N PHE A 13 -25.47 19.15 -8.46
CA PHE A 13 -26.12 17.84 -8.27
C PHE A 13 -27.55 17.92 -7.73
N MET A 14 -27.95 19.07 -7.18
CA MET A 14 -29.28 19.30 -6.62
C MET A 14 -30.26 19.94 -7.62
N TYR A 15 -29.76 20.54 -8.71
CA TYR A 15 -30.56 21.26 -9.71
C TYR A 15 -30.49 20.66 -11.12
N PRO A 16 -31.54 20.80 -11.96
CA PRO A 16 -31.85 19.81 -13.00
C PRO A 16 -31.38 20.04 -14.45
N PRO A 17 -30.38 20.88 -14.79
CA PRO A 17 -29.71 20.68 -16.06
C PRO A 17 -29.18 19.27 -16.37
N LYS A 18 -28.04 19.04 -15.74
CA LYS A 18 -27.04 18.04 -16.09
C LYS A 18 -26.02 18.01 -14.96
N GLN A 19 -25.74 16.82 -14.44
CA GLN A 19 -24.70 16.65 -13.44
C GLN A 19 -23.32 16.98 -14.02
N PRO A 20 -22.42 17.58 -13.23
CA PRO A 20 -21.07 17.89 -13.68
C PRO A 20 -20.28 16.61 -13.99
N ASP A 21 -19.39 16.71 -14.97
CA ASP A 21 -18.51 15.64 -15.36
C ASP A 21 -17.28 15.61 -14.44
N LEU A 22 -17.32 14.75 -13.41
CA LEU A 22 -16.27 14.66 -12.40
C LEU A 22 -14.93 14.13 -12.95
N LYS A 23 -14.88 13.63 -14.19
CA LYS A 23 -13.63 13.21 -14.84
C LYS A 23 -12.77 14.39 -15.31
N LYS A 24 -13.34 15.60 -15.31
CA LYS A 24 -12.67 16.82 -15.79
C LYS A 24 -12.17 17.73 -14.67
N ILE A 25 -12.42 17.35 -13.42
CA ILE A 25 -11.96 18.13 -12.26
C ILE A 25 -10.70 17.50 -11.69
N GLU A 26 -9.86 18.33 -11.08
CA GLU A 26 -8.67 17.87 -10.37
C GLU A 26 -9.07 17.00 -9.16
N PHE A 27 -8.24 16.02 -8.81
CA PHE A 27 -8.53 15.10 -7.69
C PHE A 27 -8.85 15.84 -6.38
N LYS A 28 -8.14 16.92 -6.09
CA LYS A 28 -8.43 17.75 -4.91
C LYS A 28 -9.87 18.27 -4.89
N GLN A 29 -10.40 18.68 -6.04
CA GLN A 29 -11.77 19.15 -6.15
C GLN A 29 -12.78 18.01 -5.99
N LEU A 30 -12.45 16.83 -6.53
CA LEU A 30 -13.23 15.61 -6.32
C LEU A 30 -13.29 15.23 -4.83
N ALA A 31 -12.15 15.24 -4.13
CA ALA A 31 -12.08 14.91 -2.71
C ALA A 31 -12.87 15.91 -1.85
N ASP A 32 -12.71 17.22 -2.12
CA ASP A 32 -13.48 18.28 -1.44
C ASP A 32 -15.00 18.10 -1.69
N LEU A 33 -15.40 17.78 -2.92
CA LEU A 33 -16.80 17.53 -3.29
C LEU A 33 -17.34 16.25 -2.62
N ALA A 34 -16.55 15.18 -2.58
CA ALA A 34 -16.93 13.91 -1.96
C ALA A 34 -17.22 14.11 -0.47
N GLU A 35 -16.32 14.76 0.27
CA GLU A 35 -16.51 15.08 1.69
C GLU A 35 -17.75 15.99 1.91
N ALA A 36 -18.00 16.94 1.01
CA ALA A 36 -19.19 17.77 1.07
C ALA A 36 -20.48 16.98 0.78
N ALA A 37 -20.45 16.08 -0.20
CA ALA A 37 -21.58 15.22 -0.56
C ALA A 37 -21.98 14.30 0.60
N GLU A 38 -21.00 13.73 1.29
CA GLU A 38 -21.21 12.93 2.51
C GLU A 38 -21.76 13.81 3.64
N LYS A 39 -21.14 14.96 3.91
CA LYS A 39 -21.56 15.86 5.00
C LYS A 39 -23.01 16.34 4.85
N TYR A 40 -23.42 16.69 3.64
CA TYR A 40 -24.76 17.21 3.35
C TYR A 40 -25.73 16.13 2.83
N GLN A 41 -25.29 14.87 2.77
CA GLN A 41 -26.09 13.73 2.34
C GLN A 41 -26.74 13.93 0.95
N VAL A 42 -25.97 14.47 0.02
CA VAL A 42 -26.42 14.65 -1.37
C VAL A 42 -26.19 13.35 -2.13
N TYR A 43 -27.13 12.40 -1.99
CA TYR A 43 -27.00 11.04 -2.49
C TYR A 43 -26.64 10.93 -3.98
N ALA A 44 -27.16 11.84 -4.82
CA ALA A 44 -26.83 11.90 -6.24
C ALA A 44 -25.34 12.19 -6.49
N ALA A 45 -24.72 13.01 -5.65
CA ALA A 45 -23.28 13.30 -5.71
C ALA A 45 -22.46 12.19 -5.05
N MET A 46 -22.91 11.65 -3.91
CA MET A 46 -22.20 10.60 -3.17
C MET A 46 -21.88 9.39 -4.07
N GLY A 47 -22.87 8.87 -4.81
CA GLY A 47 -22.67 7.69 -5.66
C GLY A 47 -21.63 7.92 -6.77
N VAL A 48 -21.66 9.10 -7.42
CA VAL A 48 -20.71 9.44 -8.49
C VAL A 48 -19.33 9.73 -7.92
N CYS A 49 -19.25 10.44 -6.80
CA CYS A 49 -17.98 10.70 -6.10
C CYS A 49 -17.32 9.40 -5.66
N ASN A 50 -18.08 8.47 -5.08
CA ASN A 50 -17.57 7.16 -4.66
C ASN A 50 -16.95 6.39 -5.85
N MET A 51 -17.63 6.39 -7.00
CA MET A 51 -17.11 5.78 -8.22
C MET A 51 -15.81 6.44 -8.69
N CYS A 52 -15.77 7.77 -8.78
CA CYS A 52 -14.57 8.49 -9.21
C CYS A 52 -13.40 8.34 -8.21
N MET A 53 -13.67 8.31 -6.91
CA MET A 53 -12.66 8.02 -5.88
C MET A 53 -12.09 6.61 -6.07
N SER A 54 -12.94 5.61 -6.33
CA SER A 54 -12.49 4.25 -6.64
C SER A 54 -11.64 4.19 -7.92
N GLU A 55 -11.93 4.99 -8.94
CA GLU A 55 -11.12 5.09 -10.17
C GLU A 55 -9.74 5.73 -9.90
N ALA A 56 -9.67 6.74 -9.01
CA ALA A 56 -8.46 7.49 -8.70
C ALA A 56 -7.44 6.74 -7.79
N TYR A 57 -7.77 5.53 -7.32
CA TYR A 57 -7.02 4.84 -6.26
C TYR A 57 -5.53 4.59 -6.58
N LEU A 58 -5.14 4.45 -7.85
CA LEU A 58 -3.74 4.19 -8.22
C LEU A 58 -2.84 5.40 -7.95
N GLU A 59 -3.35 6.60 -8.20
CA GLU A 59 -2.61 7.86 -8.10
C GLU A 59 -2.79 8.51 -6.72
N HIS A 60 -3.97 8.33 -6.11
CA HIS A 60 -4.37 8.98 -4.85
C HIS A 60 -4.77 7.98 -3.76
N SER A 61 -4.06 6.86 -3.69
CA SER A 61 -4.39 5.73 -2.82
C SER A 61 -4.62 6.05 -1.35
N LEU A 62 -3.84 6.96 -0.76
CA LEU A 62 -3.95 7.31 0.64
C LEU A 62 -5.25 8.08 0.90
N GLU A 63 -5.50 9.11 0.11
CA GLU A 63 -6.70 9.94 0.20
C GLU A 63 -7.97 9.12 -0.09
N VAL A 64 -7.91 8.25 -1.09
CA VAL A 64 -9.01 7.33 -1.44
C VAL A 64 -9.29 6.33 -0.31
N MET A 65 -8.25 5.76 0.30
CA MET A 65 -8.40 4.89 1.45
C MET A 65 -9.02 5.64 2.65
N ILE A 66 -8.52 6.84 2.97
CA ILE A 66 -9.02 7.66 4.08
C ILE A 66 -10.50 7.98 3.89
N TYR A 67 -10.89 8.37 2.68
CA TYR A 67 -12.29 8.60 2.31
C TYR A 67 -13.13 7.34 2.55
N GLY A 68 -12.70 6.19 2.03
CA GLY A 68 -13.41 4.92 2.22
C GLY A 68 -13.55 4.54 3.70
N MET A 69 -12.50 4.75 4.50
CA MET A 69 -12.51 4.47 5.93
C MET A 69 -13.44 5.39 6.73
N ARG A 70 -13.50 6.68 6.38
CA ARG A 70 -14.34 7.67 7.07
C ARG A 70 -15.83 7.43 6.85
N HIS A 71 -16.19 6.98 5.65
CA HIS A 71 -17.58 6.88 5.20
C HIS A 71 -18.09 5.43 5.11
N GLY A 72 -17.25 4.44 5.42
CA GLY A 72 -17.65 3.03 5.50
C GLY A 72 -17.71 2.30 4.16
N TYR A 73 -16.98 2.77 3.14
CA TYR A 73 -16.89 2.12 1.82
C TYR A 73 -15.82 1.03 1.81
N ALA A 74 -16.18 -0.14 2.34
CA ALA A 74 -15.30 -1.30 2.45
C ALA A 74 -14.67 -1.74 1.11
N ASP A 75 -15.41 -1.63 0.01
CA ASP A 75 -14.94 -1.96 -1.34
C ASP A 75 -13.79 -1.06 -1.79
N ILE A 76 -13.84 0.23 -1.48
CA ILE A 76 -12.76 1.17 -1.76
C ILE A 76 -11.56 0.92 -0.86
N VAL A 77 -11.81 0.69 0.43
CA VAL A 77 -10.76 0.41 1.41
C VAL A 77 -9.96 -0.83 0.99
N ASP A 78 -10.64 -1.93 0.65
CA ASP A 78 -10.00 -3.18 0.24
C ASP A 78 -9.25 -3.03 -1.09
N LYS A 79 -9.73 -2.18 -2.00
CA LYS A 79 -9.04 -1.88 -3.26
C LYS A 79 -7.72 -1.13 -3.03
N ALA A 80 -7.67 -0.26 -2.03
CA ALA A 80 -6.50 0.57 -1.70
C ALA A 80 -5.59 -0.03 -0.60
N GLU A 81 -6.01 -1.08 0.09
CA GLU A 81 -5.37 -1.59 1.32
C GLU A 81 -3.89 -1.98 1.16
N LYS A 82 -3.50 -2.49 0.00
CA LYS A 82 -2.10 -2.89 -0.24
C LYS A 82 -1.20 -1.69 -0.44
N LYS A 83 -1.74 -0.63 -1.05
CA LYS A 83 -1.03 0.63 -1.27
C LYS A 83 -0.92 1.43 0.03
N ALA A 84 -1.86 1.24 0.95
CA ALA A 84 -1.79 1.76 2.32
C ALA A 84 -0.54 1.35 3.10
N LEU A 85 0.09 0.23 2.72
CA LEU A 85 1.32 -0.24 3.37
C LEU A 85 2.53 0.66 3.08
N GLU A 86 2.44 1.52 2.05
CA GLU A 86 3.47 2.52 1.74
C GLU A 86 3.42 3.72 2.70
N VAL A 87 2.33 3.88 3.45
CA VAL A 87 2.14 4.95 4.41
C VAL A 87 2.92 4.64 5.68
N SER A 88 3.76 5.57 6.12
CA SER A 88 4.50 5.40 7.38
C SER A 88 3.54 5.45 8.57
N PRO A 89 3.81 4.72 9.67
CA PRO A 89 2.99 4.80 10.89
C PRO A 89 2.84 6.21 11.45
N THR A 90 3.85 7.07 11.28
CA THR A 90 3.82 8.48 11.69
C THR A 90 2.83 9.27 10.86
N LEU A 91 2.89 9.15 9.52
CA LEU A 91 1.96 9.85 8.63
C LEU A 91 0.52 9.33 8.81
N ALA A 92 0.36 8.02 8.99
CA ALA A 92 -0.94 7.43 9.29
C ALA A 92 -1.53 8.00 10.60
N PHE A 93 -0.72 8.21 11.63
CA PHE A 93 -1.18 8.81 12.88
C PHE A 93 -1.64 10.27 12.70
N GLU A 94 -0.98 11.04 11.84
CA GLU A 94 -1.33 12.43 11.55
C GLU A 94 -2.62 12.57 10.72
N CYS A 95 -2.89 11.62 9.82
CA CYS A 95 -4.00 11.71 8.87
C CYS A 95 -5.28 10.98 9.31
N LEU A 96 -5.16 9.94 10.14
CA LEU A 96 -6.28 9.05 10.49
C LEU A 96 -6.92 9.46 11.82
N THR A 97 -8.23 9.25 11.93
CA THR A 97 -8.90 9.34 13.24
C THR A 97 -8.43 8.19 14.14
N PRO A 98 -8.53 8.32 15.48
CA PRO A 98 -8.07 7.26 16.39
C PRO A 98 -8.66 5.87 16.10
N GLN A 99 -9.94 5.80 15.74
CA GLN A 99 -10.60 4.53 15.41
C GLN A 99 -10.02 3.90 14.14
N ILE A 100 -9.86 4.72 13.11
CA ILE A 100 -9.31 4.28 11.82
C ILE A 100 -7.83 3.90 11.96
N TYR A 101 -7.05 4.64 12.77
CA TYR A 101 -5.66 4.30 13.06
C TYR A 101 -5.53 2.95 13.78
N ILE A 102 -6.44 2.62 14.71
CA ILE A 102 -6.48 1.30 15.37
C ILE A 102 -6.75 0.19 14.35
N ALA A 103 -7.70 0.40 13.43
CA ALA A 103 -7.99 -0.57 12.37
C ALA A 103 -6.77 -0.77 11.44
N TRP A 104 -6.18 0.34 10.98
CA TRP A 104 -5.01 0.34 10.11
C TRP A 104 -3.79 -0.31 10.78
N THR A 105 -3.52 -0.03 12.05
CA THR A 105 -2.38 -0.64 12.77
C THR A 105 -2.55 -2.14 12.95
N ARG A 106 -3.77 -2.65 13.19
CA ARG A 106 -4.05 -4.10 13.23
C ARG A 106 -3.81 -4.76 11.89
N TYR A 107 -4.26 -4.14 10.81
CA TYR A 107 -3.99 -4.62 9.47
C TYR A 107 -2.48 -4.61 9.17
N TYR A 108 -1.79 -3.50 9.44
CA TYR A 108 -0.34 -3.32 9.25
C TYR A 108 0.49 -4.33 10.05
N ALA A 109 0.05 -4.67 11.27
CA ALA A 109 0.72 -5.65 12.13
C ALA A 109 0.79 -7.06 11.48
N GLN A 110 -0.24 -7.48 10.72
CA GLN A 110 -0.20 -8.76 9.99
C GLN A 110 1.00 -8.82 9.03
N TRP A 111 1.31 -7.71 8.37
CA TRP A 111 2.46 -7.61 7.46
C TRP A 111 3.79 -7.50 8.20
N GLN A 112 3.82 -6.81 9.35
CA GLN A 112 5.01 -6.79 10.21
C GLN A 112 5.36 -8.19 10.73
N ASP A 113 4.37 -8.97 11.13
CA ASP A 113 4.56 -10.36 11.56
C ASP A 113 5.11 -11.23 10.43
N LEU A 114 4.65 -10.99 9.20
CA LEU A 114 5.16 -11.66 8.01
C LEU A 114 6.62 -11.29 7.72
N ILE A 115 7.02 -10.02 7.82
CA ILE A 115 8.44 -9.63 7.76
C ILE A 115 9.24 -10.30 8.90
N GLY A 116 8.69 -10.33 10.11
CA GLY A 116 9.30 -11.02 11.24
C GLY A 116 9.52 -12.52 10.95
N SER A 117 8.58 -13.17 10.27
CA SER A 117 8.73 -14.58 9.84
C SER A 117 9.84 -14.74 8.80
N PHE A 118 9.96 -13.81 7.86
CA PHE A 118 11.05 -13.79 6.89
C PHE A 118 12.41 -13.68 7.59
N HIS A 119 12.56 -12.76 8.54
CA HIS A 119 13.80 -12.63 9.32
C HIS A 119 14.14 -13.89 10.12
N ARG A 120 13.15 -14.64 10.61
CA ARG A 120 13.36 -15.94 11.25
C ARG A 120 13.79 -16.99 10.22
N PHE A 121 13.13 -17.04 9.07
CA PHE A 121 13.48 -17.92 7.96
C PHE A 121 14.93 -17.70 7.50
N LEU A 122 15.36 -16.45 7.32
CA LEU A 122 16.73 -16.12 6.92
C LEU A 122 17.80 -16.72 7.84
N LYS A 123 17.53 -16.85 9.15
CA LYS A 123 18.45 -17.48 10.11
C LYS A 123 18.58 -18.99 9.94
N THR A 124 17.64 -19.63 9.25
CA THR A 124 17.66 -21.08 8.96
C THR A 124 18.43 -21.42 7.70
N ILE A 125 18.72 -20.42 6.85
CA ILE A 125 19.50 -20.64 5.64
C ILE A 125 20.93 -21.04 6.03
N PRO A 126 21.44 -22.21 5.58
CA PRO A 126 22.77 -22.66 5.95
C PRO A 126 23.86 -21.67 5.55
N ILE A 127 24.74 -21.34 6.51
CA ILE A 127 25.99 -20.65 6.22
C ILE A 127 26.82 -21.60 5.35
N HIS A 128 27.18 -21.17 4.14
CA HIS A 128 27.99 -21.96 3.23
C HIS A 128 29.17 -21.16 2.69
N TYR A 129 30.23 -21.88 2.33
CA TYR A 129 31.62 -21.41 2.17
C TYR A 129 31.82 -20.27 1.15
N ARG A 130 30.83 -19.96 0.29
CA ARG A 130 30.91 -18.90 -0.74
C ARG A 130 30.40 -17.52 -0.30
N HIS A 131 30.08 -17.33 0.97
CA HIS A 131 29.77 -16.02 1.53
C HIS A 131 30.97 -15.49 2.33
N ASP A 132 32.11 -15.26 1.68
CA ASP A 132 33.10 -14.38 2.29
C ASP A 132 32.45 -13.00 2.50
N ARG A 133 32.84 -12.31 3.57
CA ARG A 133 32.26 -11.01 3.97
C ARG A 133 32.29 -9.94 2.87
N PHE A 134 33.06 -10.17 1.81
CA PHE A 134 33.29 -9.23 0.70
C PHE A 134 32.93 -9.81 -0.67
N GLY A 135 32.34 -11.01 -0.74
CA GLY A 135 32.00 -11.66 -2.00
C GLY A 135 30.74 -11.11 -2.66
N SER A 136 30.68 -11.29 -3.98
CA SER A 136 29.52 -10.96 -4.81
C SER A 136 28.20 -11.57 -4.32
N HIS A 137 28.24 -12.74 -3.67
CA HIS A 137 27.06 -13.39 -3.08
C HIS A 137 26.57 -12.71 -1.80
N HIS A 138 27.50 -12.20 -0.98
CA HIS A 138 27.17 -11.44 0.21
C HIS A 138 26.54 -10.09 -0.17
N LEU A 139 27.08 -9.42 -1.19
CA LEU A 139 26.52 -8.15 -1.70
C LEU A 139 25.08 -8.30 -2.19
N TRP A 140 24.80 -9.36 -2.95
CA TRP A 140 23.44 -9.65 -3.41
C TRP A 140 22.47 -9.86 -2.24
N TYR A 141 22.87 -10.69 -1.27
CA TYR A 141 22.04 -11.00 -0.11
C TYR A 141 21.78 -9.76 0.76
N THR A 142 22.82 -9.00 1.07
CA THR A 142 22.72 -7.77 1.87
C THR A 142 21.85 -6.72 1.18
N SER A 143 21.96 -6.59 -0.16
CA SER A 143 21.09 -5.70 -0.96
C SER A 143 19.61 -6.06 -0.85
N ILE A 144 19.27 -7.35 -0.80
CA ILE A 144 17.87 -7.80 -0.62
C ILE A 144 17.39 -7.45 0.78
N VAL A 145 18.15 -7.84 1.82
CA VAL A 145 17.76 -7.62 3.22
C VAL A 145 17.60 -6.13 3.51
N SER A 146 18.46 -5.27 2.96
CA SER A 146 18.35 -3.82 3.16
C SER A 146 17.11 -3.19 2.53
N GLN A 147 16.51 -3.84 1.53
CA GLN A 147 15.30 -3.36 0.85
C GLN A 147 14.01 -3.93 1.45
N LEU A 148 14.11 -4.91 2.35
CA LEU A 148 12.97 -5.55 3.02
C LEU A 148 12.72 -4.94 4.41
N ASP A 149 12.57 -3.63 4.45
CA ASP A 149 12.49 -2.82 5.67
C ASP A 149 11.05 -2.41 6.06
N THR A 150 10.11 -2.52 5.12
CA THR A 150 8.73 -2.04 5.27
C THR A 150 7.72 -3.09 4.77
N PRO A 151 6.49 -3.15 5.33
CA PRO A 151 5.43 -4.02 4.80
C PRO A 151 5.22 -3.95 3.28
N ALA A 152 5.27 -2.75 2.70
CA ALA A 152 5.12 -2.57 1.25
C ALA A 152 6.22 -3.27 0.43
N SER A 153 7.42 -3.46 0.98
CA SER A 153 8.54 -4.12 0.29
C SER A 153 8.24 -5.58 -0.07
N LEU A 154 7.42 -6.28 0.73
CA LEU A 154 7.01 -7.66 0.46
C LEU A 154 6.19 -7.80 -0.83
N LEU A 155 5.50 -6.74 -1.24
CA LEU A 155 4.75 -6.69 -2.49
C LEU A 155 5.65 -6.44 -3.71
N LYS A 156 6.92 -6.06 -3.50
CA LYS A 156 7.88 -5.64 -4.53
C LYS A 156 9.07 -6.60 -4.65
N LEU A 157 8.93 -7.84 -4.18
CA LEU A 157 10.03 -8.81 -4.14
C LEU A 157 10.70 -9.05 -5.50
N ASP A 158 9.93 -9.11 -6.58
CA ASP A 158 10.47 -9.33 -7.92
C ASP A 158 11.37 -8.17 -8.36
N ASP A 159 10.97 -6.93 -8.06
CA ASP A 159 11.78 -5.75 -8.30
C ASP A 159 13.04 -5.73 -7.41
N ILE A 160 12.90 -6.10 -6.14
CA ILE A 160 14.02 -6.19 -5.19
C ILE A 160 15.06 -7.21 -5.67
N PHE A 161 14.64 -8.39 -6.13
CA PHE A 161 15.56 -9.40 -6.66
C PHE A 161 16.26 -8.93 -7.93
N ARG A 162 15.55 -8.23 -8.82
CA ARG A 162 16.14 -7.63 -10.03
C ARG A 162 17.18 -6.57 -9.68
N VAL A 163 16.85 -5.65 -8.77
CA VAL A 163 17.77 -4.60 -8.30
C VAL A 163 19.01 -5.21 -7.63
N ALA A 164 18.81 -6.21 -6.78
CA ALA A 164 19.92 -6.89 -6.10
C ALA A 164 20.86 -7.60 -7.09
N ALA A 165 20.33 -8.18 -8.16
CA ALA A 165 21.15 -8.82 -9.20
C ALA A 165 21.99 -7.82 -10.01
N ALA A 166 21.56 -6.56 -10.09
CA ALA A 166 22.29 -5.48 -10.77
C ALA A 166 23.21 -4.68 -9.82
N TYR A 167 23.18 -4.97 -8.51
CA TYR A 167 23.95 -4.22 -7.52
C TYR A 167 25.45 -4.41 -7.71
N SER A 168 26.23 -3.34 -7.56
CA SER A 168 27.69 -3.41 -7.63
C SER A 168 28.33 -2.40 -6.69
N ILE A 169 29.45 -2.76 -6.06
CA ILE A 169 30.23 -1.86 -5.21
C ILE A 169 31.73 -2.06 -5.47
N ASN A 170 32.49 -0.96 -5.57
CA ASN A 170 33.94 -1.00 -5.79
C ASN A 170 34.39 -1.93 -6.93
N GLY A 171 33.66 -1.94 -8.05
CA GLY A 171 33.95 -2.79 -9.21
C GLY A 171 33.54 -4.27 -9.08
N HIS A 172 32.91 -4.67 -7.97
CA HIS A 172 32.41 -6.02 -7.75
C HIS A 172 30.90 -6.06 -7.99
N SER A 173 30.47 -6.81 -8.99
CA SER A 173 29.05 -7.06 -9.24
C SER A 173 28.52 -8.12 -8.29
N ALA A 174 27.32 -7.89 -7.76
CA ALA A 174 26.58 -8.87 -7.00
C ALA A 174 26.22 -10.05 -7.90
N THR A 175 26.37 -11.27 -7.40
CA THR A 175 25.93 -12.47 -8.12
C THR A 175 24.98 -13.26 -7.22
N PRO A 176 23.81 -13.68 -7.75
CA PRO A 176 22.85 -14.43 -6.95
C PRO A 176 23.42 -15.79 -6.59
N CYS A 177 23.43 -16.10 -5.29
CA CYS A 177 23.73 -17.46 -4.84
C CYS A 177 22.51 -18.35 -5.11
N THR A 178 22.70 -19.42 -5.90
CA THR A 178 21.62 -20.36 -6.26
C THR A 178 20.93 -20.96 -5.02
N MET A 179 21.67 -21.30 -3.96
CA MET A 179 21.07 -21.85 -2.74
C MET A 179 20.21 -20.81 -2.00
N CYS A 180 20.70 -19.58 -1.83
CA CYS A 180 19.94 -18.51 -1.18
C CYS A 180 18.72 -18.10 -2.00
N GLN A 181 18.88 -18.01 -3.32
CA GLN A 181 17.78 -17.72 -4.24
C GLN A 181 16.69 -18.78 -4.17
N ASN A 182 17.06 -20.06 -4.24
CA ASN A 182 16.10 -21.16 -4.09
C ASN A 182 15.42 -21.15 -2.71
N SER A 183 16.16 -20.82 -1.65
CA SER A 183 15.60 -20.69 -0.30
C SER A 183 14.55 -19.58 -0.23
N MET A 184 14.83 -18.39 -0.77
CA MET A 184 13.88 -17.29 -0.78
C MET A 184 12.65 -17.56 -1.65
N ILE A 185 12.84 -18.21 -2.81
CA ILE A 185 11.73 -18.65 -3.67
C ILE A 185 10.87 -19.68 -2.94
N SER A 186 11.48 -20.61 -2.20
CA SER A 186 10.78 -21.59 -1.38
C SER A 186 9.95 -20.91 -0.29
N TRP A 187 10.55 -19.98 0.47
CA TRP A 187 9.84 -19.22 1.50
C TRP A 187 8.66 -18.43 0.93
N ARG A 188 8.85 -17.76 -0.21
CA ARG A 188 7.78 -17.01 -0.88
C ARG A 188 6.58 -17.91 -1.18
N LYS A 189 6.82 -19.07 -1.78
CA LYS A 189 5.75 -20.00 -2.18
C LYS A 189 5.09 -20.71 -1.01
N ASN A 190 5.87 -21.12 -0.02
CA ASN A 190 5.42 -22.01 1.05
C ASN A 190 4.93 -21.28 2.30
N GLU A 191 5.38 -20.05 2.53
CA GLU A 191 5.02 -19.27 3.73
C GLU A 191 4.35 -17.94 3.36
N MET A 192 5.00 -17.11 2.54
CA MET A 192 4.53 -15.75 2.27
C MET A 192 3.19 -15.70 1.54
N GLU A 193 3.08 -16.39 0.40
CA GLU A 193 1.86 -16.38 -0.40
C GLU A 193 0.65 -16.97 0.35
N PRO A 194 0.77 -18.13 1.05
CA PRO A 194 -0.29 -18.62 1.92
C PRO A 194 -0.65 -17.63 3.04
N ALA A 195 0.34 -17.02 3.69
CA ALA A 195 0.10 -16.06 4.77
C ALA A 195 -0.69 -14.85 4.25
N ILE A 196 -0.29 -14.25 3.12
CA ILE A 196 -0.99 -13.11 2.51
C ILE A 196 -2.43 -13.49 2.15
N ARG A 197 -2.67 -14.69 1.61
CA ARG A 197 -4.04 -15.17 1.31
C ARG A 197 -4.90 -15.35 2.56
N GLY A 198 -4.28 -15.65 3.70
CA GLY A 198 -4.96 -15.81 4.99
C GLY A 198 -5.11 -14.50 5.79
N MET A 199 -4.49 -13.41 5.35
CA MET A 199 -4.64 -12.11 6.00
C MET A 199 -6.05 -11.59 5.84
N ARG A 200 -6.54 -10.95 6.90
CA ARG A 200 -7.81 -10.24 6.84
C ARG A 200 -7.61 -8.91 6.10
N THR A 201 -8.60 -8.52 5.32
CA THR A 201 -8.62 -7.22 4.65
C THR A 201 -8.74 -6.08 5.66
N LEU A 202 -8.32 -4.90 5.25
CA LEU A 202 -8.32 -3.72 6.11
C LEU A 202 -9.74 -3.32 6.55
N SER A 203 -10.74 -3.45 5.67
CA SER A 203 -12.13 -3.17 6.02
C SER A 203 -12.69 -4.06 7.14
N SER A 204 -12.16 -5.26 7.32
CA SER A 204 -12.61 -6.18 8.38
C SER A 204 -12.28 -5.72 9.81
N PHE A 205 -11.45 -4.67 9.95
CA PHE A 205 -11.05 -4.09 11.23
C PHE A 205 -11.76 -2.76 11.55
N LEU A 206 -12.54 -2.23 10.62
CA LEU A 206 -13.36 -1.02 10.78
C LEU A 206 -14.69 -1.36 11.48
#